data_AF-A0A444UX61-F1
#
_entry.id   AF-A0A444UX61-F1
#
_cell.length_a   1.000
_cell.length_b   1.000
_cell.length_c   1.000
_cell.angle_alpha   90.00
_cell.angle_beta   90.00
_cell.angle_gamma   90.00
#
_symmetry.space_group_name_H-M   'P 1'
#
loop_
_entity.id
_entity.type
_entity.pdbx_description
1 polymer ?
#
loop_
_entity_poly.entity_id
_entity_poly.type
_entity_poly.pdbx_seq_one_letter_code
_entity_poly.pdbx_strand_id
1 'polypeptide(L)'
;MCAATCVCVSQSPPLSSLSALYHSWVAPALGSDLLVQFWPNSAGVLPSNCSPPQHVLNVQEIGFPPGAGAPPPFSSHVDHSKWCVSEGEAAGAWTCVGDVNRDQGEERRGGGTVCIDNRLVWKSYRQLVQKYSKCED
;
A
#
# COMPACT_ATOMS: atom_id res chain seq x y z
N MET A 1 -10.80 25.04 8.37
CA MET A 1 -9.64 24.16 8.58
C MET A 1 -10.13 22.73 8.38
N CYS A 2 -9.64 22.00 7.38
CA CYS A 2 -9.86 20.55 7.31
C CYS A 2 -8.83 19.89 8.21
N ALA A 3 -9.26 19.21 9.27
CA ALA A 3 -8.37 18.40 10.08
C ALA A 3 -7.98 17.17 9.25
N ALA A 4 -6.69 16.89 9.14
CA ALA A 4 -6.22 15.61 8.60
C ALA A 4 -6.26 14.57 9.72
N THR A 5 -6.85 13.41 9.46
CA THR A 5 -6.87 12.29 10.41
C THR A 5 -5.61 11.45 10.20
N CYS A 6 -4.87 11.17 11.28
CA CYS A 6 -3.70 10.30 11.26
C CYS A 6 -3.99 9.01 12.05
N VAL A 7 -3.65 7.85 11.49
CA VAL A 7 -3.87 6.53 12.10
C VAL A 7 -2.59 5.71 12.01
N CYS A 8 -2.20 5.07 13.11
CA CYS A 8 -1.11 4.08 13.11
C CYS A 8 -1.71 2.67 13.15
N VAL A 9 -1.28 1.81 12.22
CA VAL A 9 -1.66 0.39 12.21
C VAL A 9 -0.39 -0.44 12.37
N SER A 10 -0.36 -1.34 13.35
CA SER A 10 0.81 -2.18 13.63
C SER A 10 0.42 -3.64 13.81
N GLN A 11 1.31 -4.54 13.39
CA GLN A 11 1.21 -5.97 13.65
C GLN A 11 2.30 -6.40 14.64
N SER A 12 1.96 -7.32 15.54
CA SER A 12 2.91 -7.99 16.43
C SER A 12 2.67 -9.51 16.36
N PRO A 13 3.70 -10.33 16.07
CA PRO A 13 3.58 -11.79 16.16
C PRO A 13 3.35 -12.25 17.62
N PRO A 14 2.71 -13.41 17.90
CA PRO A 14 2.48 -14.57 17.03
C PRO A 14 0.98 -14.78 16.75
N LEU A 15 0.50 -14.33 15.59
CA LEU A 15 -0.86 -14.65 15.18
C LEU A 15 -0.87 -16.10 14.67
N SER A 16 -1.77 -16.92 15.20
CA SER A 16 -1.96 -18.34 14.83
C SER A 16 -2.40 -18.55 13.37
N SER A 17 -2.67 -17.47 12.64
CA SER A 17 -2.87 -17.41 11.21
C SER A 17 -1.89 -16.39 10.62
N LEU A 18 -1.19 -16.77 9.55
CA LEU A 18 -0.45 -15.82 8.71
C LEU A 18 -1.42 -14.72 8.26
N SER A 19 -1.20 -13.50 8.77
CA SER A 19 -2.05 -12.34 8.48
C SER A 19 -1.16 -11.28 7.88
N ALA A 20 -1.38 -10.93 6.62
CA ALA A 20 -0.65 -9.85 5.99
C ALA A 20 -1.18 -8.49 6.51
N LEU A 21 -0.30 -7.65 7.08
CA LEU A 21 -0.60 -6.32 7.64
C LEU A 21 -1.68 -5.56 6.84
N TYR A 22 -1.44 -5.41 5.54
CA TYR A 22 -2.28 -4.58 4.68
C TYR A 22 -3.69 -5.15 4.48
N HIS A 23 -3.79 -6.46 4.32
CA HIS A 23 -5.04 -7.16 4.05
C HIS A 23 -5.86 -7.38 5.32
N SER A 24 -5.22 -7.80 6.41
CA SER A 24 -5.91 -8.16 7.65
C SER A 24 -6.20 -6.96 8.54
N TRP A 25 -5.45 -5.86 8.41
CA TRP A 25 -5.53 -4.73 9.34
C TRP A 25 -5.75 -3.40 8.64
N VAL A 26 -4.86 -3.01 7.71
CA VAL A 26 -4.90 -1.65 7.14
C VAL A 26 -6.14 -1.42 6.27
N ALA A 27 -6.39 -2.25 5.26
CA ALA A 27 -7.53 -2.07 4.35
C ALA A 27 -8.88 -2.11 5.08
N PRO A 28 -9.14 -3.05 6.01
CA PRO A 28 -10.36 -3.02 6.82
C PRO A 28 -10.47 -1.78 7.71
N ALA A 29 -9.38 -1.36 8.37
CA ALA A 29 -9.40 -0.18 9.26
C ALA A 29 -9.69 1.13 8.51
N LEU A 30 -9.24 1.24 7.25
CA LEU A 30 -9.48 2.40 6.40
C LEU A 30 -10.74 2.27 5.54
N GLY A 31 -11.40 1.10 5.55
CA GLY A 31 -12.57 0.79 4.74
C GLY A 31 -12.36 0.99 3.23
N SER A 32 -11.12 0.88 2.74
CA SER A 32 -10.74 1.24 1.37
C SER A 32 -9.90 0.15 0.72
N ASP A 33 -10.10 -0.03 -0.59
CA ASP A 33 -9.17 -0.78 -1.43
C ASP A 33 -7.82 -0.07 -1.46
N LEU A 34 -6.71 -0.82 -1.41
CA LEU A 34 -5.36 -0.28 -1.31
C LEU A 34 -4.49 -0.68 -2.51
N LEU A 35 -3.79 0.31 -3.05
CA LEU A 35 -2.64 0.12 -3.94
C LEU A 35 -1.38 0.17 -3.09
N VAL A 36 -0.62 -0.93 -3.03
CA VAL A 36 0.51 -1.09 -2.11
C VAL A 36 1.82 -1.20 -2.87
N GLN A 37 2.73 -0.27 -2.60
CA GLN A 37 4.14 -0.33 -2.97
C GLN A 37 4.95 -0.95 -1.82
N PHE A 38 5.83 -1.86 -2.16
CA PHE A 38 6.78 -2.54 -1.28
C PHE A 38 7.95 -3.05 -2.12
N TRP A 39 8.99 -3.60 -1.49
CA TRP A 39 10.11 -4.17 -2.23
C TRP A 39 9.80 -5.60 -2.73
N PRO A 40 9.53 -5.81 -4.04
CA PRO A 40 9.06 -7.09 -4.56
C PRO A 40 10.16 -8.14 -4.76
N ASN A 41 11.42 -7.79 -4.50
CA ASN A 41 12.53 -8.74 -4.57
C ASN A 41 12.65 -9.65 -3.33
N SER A 42 11.65 -9.61 -2.45
CA SER A 42 11.60 -10.43 -1.23
C SER A 42 11.18 -11.87 -1.55
N ALA A 43 11.60 -12.85 -0.74
CA ALA A 43 11.19 -14.24 -0.95
C ALA A 43 9.74 -14.44 -0.49
N GLY A 44 8.92 -15.14 -1.29
CA GLY A 44 7.54 -15.42 -0.93
C GLY A 44 6.63 -14.19 -0.96
N VAL A 45 6.79 -13.31 -1.96
CA VAL A 45 5.88 -12.17 -2.18
C VAL A 45 4.43 -12.65 -2.27
N LEU A 46 3.55 -11.96 -1.55
CA LEU A 46 2.12 -12.23 -1.56
C LEU A 46 1.48 -11.59 -2.79
N PRO A 47 0.58 -12.29 -3.51
CA PRO A 47 -0.12 -11.72 -4.66
C PRO A 47 -1.10 -10.61 -4.24
N SER A 48 -1.65 -9.91 -5.25
CA SER A 48 -2.84 -9.09 -5.04
C SER A 48 -3.97 -9.96 -4.46
N ASN A 49 -4.76 -9.41 -3.54
CA ASN A 49 -5.79 -10.17 -2.84
C ASN A 49 -7.14 -9.43 -2.92
N CYS A 50 -8.13 -10.10 -3.51
CA CYS A 50 -9.50 -9.59 -3.70
C CYS A 50 -10.56 -10.48 -3.03
N SER A 51 -10.14 -11.41 -2.15
CA SER A 51 -11.08 -12.29 -1.46
C SER A 51 -11.93 -11.58 -0.38
N PRO A 52 -11.40 -10.60 0.39
CA PRO A 52 -12.21 -9.82 1.33
C PRO A 52 -12.93 -8.65 0.66
N PRO A 53 -13.80 -7.95 1.42
CA PRO A 53 -14.53 -6.78 0.91
C PRO A 53 -13.62 -5.65 0.41
N GLN A 54 -12.45 -5.47 1.01
CA GLN A 54 -11.44 -4.51 0.53
C GLN A 54 -10.31 -5.25 -0.18
N HIS A 55 -10.01 -4.81 -1.39
CA HIS A 55 -8.96 -5.35 -2.24
C HIS A 55 -7.62 -4.72 -1.92
N VAL A 56 -6.56 -5.53 -2.01
CA VAL A 56 -5.20 -5.10 -1.67
C VAL A 56 -4.27 -5.49 -2.80
N LEU A 57 -3.97 -4.52 -3.66
CA LEU A 57 -3.36 -4.70 -4.98
C LEU A 57 -1.89 -4.26 -4.99
N ASN A 58 -1.01 -5.03 -5.63
CA ASN A 58 0.42 -4.72 -5.67
C ASN A 58 0.74 -3.73 -6.79
N VAL A 59 1.40 -2.62 -6.46
CA VAL A 59 1.96 -1.69 -7.45
C VAL A 59 3.10 -2.39 -8.20
N GLN A 60 3.09 -2.28 -9.52
CA GLN A 60 4.09 -2.88 -10.41
C GLN A 60 5.02 -1.84 -11.02
N GLU A 61 4.49 -0.65 -11.34
CA GLU A 61 5.23 0.43 -12.00
C GLU A 61 4.88 1.78 -11.36
N ILE A 62 5.92 2.56 -11.12
CA ILE A 62 5.89 3.88 -10.49
C ILE A 62 6.34 4.92 -11.51
N GLY A 63 5.69 6.08 -11.56
CA GLY A 63 6.07 7.16 -12.47
C GLY A 63 5.57 8.51 -12.00
N PHE A 64 6.34 9.56 -12.26
CA PHE A 64 5.98 10.92 -11.88
C PHE A 64 5.09 11.57 -12.95
N PRO A 65 4.21 12.52 -12.58
CA PRO A 65 3.41 13.27 -13.55
C PRO A 65 4.27 13.85 -14.67
N PRO A 66 3.84 13.75 -15.94
CA PRO A 66 4.60 14.26 -17.07
C PRO A 66 4.83 15.77 -16.96
N GLY A 67 6.10 16.17 -17.08
CA GLY A 67 6.57 17.55 -17.00
C GLY A 67 8.01 17.64 -17.49
N ALA A 68 8.52 18.86 -17.72
CA ALA A 68 9.88 19.07 -18.17
C ALA A 68 10.89 18.57 -17.12
N GLY A 69 11.42 17.35 -17.32
CA GLY A 69 12.38 16.72 -16.41
C GLY A 69 11.86 15.52 -15.62
N ALA A 70 10.60 15.08 -15.81
CA ALA A 70 10.13 13.85 -15.18
C ALA A 70 10.87 12.63 -15.77
N PRO A 71 11.46 11.75 -14.93
CA PRO A 71 12.07 10.52 -15.42
C PRO A 71 11.01 9.57 -15.99
N PRO A 72 11.39 8.63 -16.87
CA PRO A 72 10.46 7.60 -17.32
C PRO A 72 9.94 6.78 -16.11
N PRO A 73 8.73 6.19 -16.21
CA PRO A 73 8.26 5.24 -15.23
C PRO A 73 9.27 4.10 -15.03
N PHE A 74 9.33 3.59 -13.81
CA PHE A 74 10.25 2.53 -13.42
C PHE A 74 9.52 1.44 -12.65
N SER A 75 10.10 0.25 -12.68
CA SER A 75 9.55 -0.92 -12.00
C SER A 75 9.62 -0.76 -10.48
N SER A 76 8.58 -1.19 -9.77
CA SER A 76 8.57 -1.32 -8.31
C SER A 76 9.75 -2.16 -7.76
N HIS A 77 10.35 -3.03 -8.58
CA HIS A 77 11.53 -3.83 -8.24
C HIS A 77 12.79 -3.01 -7.93
N VAL A 78 12.86 -1.74 -8.35
CA VAL A 78 14.00 -0.85 -8.06
C VAL A 78 13.72 0.18 -6.96
N ASP A 79 12.60 0.04 -6.23
CA ASP A 79 12.22 0.93 -5.14
C ASP A 79 12.06 0.14 -3.83
N HIS A 80 12.75 0.59 -2.78
CA HIS A 80 12.73 -0.04 -1.46
C HIS A 80 11.66 0.54 -0.53
N SER A 81 11.02 1.63 -0.94
CA SER A 81 9.97 2.30 -0.17
C SER A 81 8.76 1.39 0.02
N LYS A 82 8.05 1.64 1.13
CA LYS A 82 6.85 0.90 1.51
C LYS A 82 5.77 1.91 1.84
N TRP A 83 4.77 1.95 0.99
CA TRP A 83 3.65 2.86 1.14
C TRP A 83 2.40 2.27 0.50
N CYS A 84 1.24 2.75 0.91
CA CYS A 84 0.00 2.43 0.22
C CYS A 84 -0.88 3.67 0.08
N VAL A 85 -1.76 3.63 -0.91
CA VAL A 85 -2.81 4.63 -1.10
C VAL A 85 -4.15 3.97 -1.31
N SER A 86 -5.23 4.60 -0.86
CA SER A 86 -6.56 4.16 -1.25
C SER A 86 -6.73 4.25 -2.78
N GLU A 87 -7.40 3.28 -3.39
CA GLU A 87 -7.62 3.26 -4.85
C GLU A 87 -8.50 4.44 -5.30
N GLY A 88 -9.50 4.77 -4.49
CA GLY A 88 -10.39 5.92 -4.62
C GLY A 88 -10.60 6.65 -3.30
N GLU A 89 -11.47 7.65 -3.32
CA GLU A 89 -11.66 8.59 -2.20
C GLU A 89 -12.96 8.36 -1.42
N ALA A 90 -13.78 7.35 -1.80
CA ALA A 90 -15.12 7.15 -1.25
C ALA A 90 -15.14 6.90 0.27
N ALA A 91 -14.11 6.20 0.78
CA ALA A 91 -13.90 5.92 2.20
C ALA A 91 -12.70 6.68 2.79
N GLY A 92 -12.26 7.75 2.11
CA GLY A 92 -11.14 8.62 2.51
C GLY A 92 -10.00 8.64 1.50
N ALA A 93 -9.23 9.73 1.51
CA ALA A 93 -8.07 9.95 0.65
C ALA A 93 -6.79 9.58 1.42
N TRP A 94 -6.59 8.28 1.61
CA TRP A 94 -5.59 7.73 2.52
C TRP A 94 -4.24 7.55 1.86
N THR A 95 -3.19 8.08 2.48
CA THR A 95 -1.79 7.72 2.18
C THR A 95 -1.15 7.13 3.41
N CYS A 96 -0.49 5.99 3.29
CA CYS A 96 0.28 5.40 4.38
C CYS A 96 1.73 5.16 4.01
N VAL A 97 2.64 5.34 4.97
CA VAL A 97 4.06 5.04 4.83
C VAL A 97 4.50 4.19 6.02
N GLY A 98 5.24 3.12 5.77
CA GLY A 98 5.56 2.12 6.79
C GLY A 98 6.86 1.38 6.54
N ASP A 99 7.05 0.29 7.29
CA ASP A 99 8.30 -0.48 7.34
C ASP A 99 8.14 -1.95 6.91
N VAL A 100 6.92 -2.42 6.67
CA VAL A 100 6.58 -3.81 6.31
C VAL A 100 6.45 -4.03 4.79
N ASN A 101 7.15 -5.03 4.24
CA ASN A 101 6.93 -5.52 2.86
C ASN A 101 5.71 -6.47 2.80
N ARG A 102 5.28 -6.84 1.58
CA ARG A 102 4.24 -7.85 1.35
C ARG A 102 4.84 -9.21 0.98
N ASP A 103 5.41 -9.89 1.95
CA ASP A 103 5.97 -11.23 1.79
C ASP A 103 5.76 -12.10 3.04
N GLN A 104 5.86 -13.42 2.87
CA GLN A 104 5.66 -14.41 3.94
C GLN A 104 6.63 -14.25 5.11
N GLY A 105 7.82 -13.70 4.88
CA GLY A 105 8.81 -13.46 5.92
C GLY A 105 8.35 -12.37 6.89
N GLU A 106 7.76 -11.30 6.36
CA GLU A 106 7.25 -10.18 7.15
C GLU A 106 5.98 -10.52 7.95
N GLU A 107 5.22 -11.55 7.59
CA GLU A 107 4.07 -12.04 8.39
C GLU A 107 4.48 -12.51 9.80
N ARG A 108 5.78 -12.77 10.01
CA ARG A 108 6.35 -13.20 11.30
C ARG A 108 7.14 -12.10 12.00
N ARG A 109 7.12 -10.87 11.47
CA ARG A 109 7.86 -9.73 12.00
C ARG A 109 6.90 -8.65 12.49
N GLY A 110 7.28 -8.00 13.58
CA GLY A 110 6.59 -6.79 14.01
C GLY A 110 6.87 -5.63 13.06
N GLY A 111 5.90 -4.75 12.90
CA GLY A 111 6.02 -3.56 12.05
C GLY A 111 4.68 -2.85 11.90
N GLY A 112 4.64 -1.76 11.16
CA GLY A 112 3.44 -0.98 10.98
C GLY A 112 3.52 0.09 9.91
N THR A 113 2.45 0.87 9.83
CA THR A 113 2.33 1.97 8.88
C THR A 113 1.58 3.12 9.52
N VAL A 114 1.96 4.34 9.15
CA VAL A 114 1.28 5.56 9.55
C VAL A 114 0.51 6.07 8.35
N CYS A 115 -0.79 6.24 8.52
CA CYS A 115 -1.75 6.65 7.50
C CYS A 115 -2.27 8.05 7.77
N ILE A 116 -2.45 8.85 6.73
CA ILE A 116 -3.08 10.17 6.78
C ILE A 116 -4.21 10.26 5.76
N ASP A 117 -5.38 10.73 6.19
CA ASP A 117 -6.47 11.13 5.29
C ASP A 117 -6.26 12.59 4.90
N ASN A 118 -5.59 12.78 3.76
CA ASN A 118 -5.32 14.11 3.22
C ASN A 118 -5.28 14.04 1.70
N ARG A 119 -6.29 14.64 1.07
CA ARG A 119 -6.45 14.66 -0.39
C ARG A 119 -5.23 15.18 -1.16
N LEU A 120 -4.48 16.15 -0.62
CA LEU A 120 -3.29 16.68 -1.30
C LEU A 120 -2.16 15.64 -1.32
N VAL A 121 -1.88 15.02 -0.17
CA VAL A 121 -0.86 13.96 -0.05
C VAL A 121 -1.26 12.74 -0.88
N TRP A 122 -2.52 12.31 -0.75
CA TRP A 122 -3.07 11.20 -1.52
C TRP A 122 -2.96 11.43 -3.02
N LYS A 123 -3.30 12.62 -3.52
CA LYS A 123 -3.18 12.92 -4.94
C LYS A 123 -1.73 12.78 -5.42
N SER A 124 -0.75 13.25 -4.63
CA SER A 124 0.67 13.11 -4.95
C SER A 124 1.10 11.65 -5.06
N TYR A 125 0.72 10.79 -4.11
CA TYR A 125 1.09 9.38 -4.14
C TYR A 125 0.27 8.57 -5.15
N ARG A 126 -1.03 8.84 -5.30
CA ARG A 126 -1.91 8.12 -6.23
C ARG A 126 -1.48 8.31 -7.67
N GLN A 127 -0.97 9.49 -8.02
CA GLN A 127 -0.39 9.78 -9.34
C GLN A 127 0.91 9.02 -9.61
N LEU A 128 1.59 8.52 -8.57
CA LEU A 128 2.79 7.70 -8.75
C LEU A 128 2.46 6.33 -9.33
N VAL A 129 1.28 5.78 -9.05
CA VAL A 129 0.90 4.43 -9.50
C VAL A 129 0.55 4.43 -10.99
N GLN A 130 1.45 3.90 -11.82
CA GLN A 130 1.24 3.75 -13.27
C GLN A 130 0.60 2.39 -13.60
N LYS A 131 1.04 1.33 -12.92
CA LYS A 131 0.54 -0.03 -13.10
C LYS A 131 0.47 -0.78 -11.78
N TYR A 132 -0.53 -1.63 -11.61
CA TYR A 132 -0.67 -2.56 -10.49
C TYR A 132 -1.24 -3.89 -10.97
N SER A 133 -0.95 -4.99 -10.26
CA SER A 133 -1.57 -6.29 -10.53
C SER A 133 -3.01 -6.27 -10.05
N LYS A 134 -3.93 -6.58 -10.97
CA LYS A 134 -5.28 -7.01 -10.61
C LYS A 134 -5.20 -8.42 -10.01
N CYS A 135 -6.26 -8.83 -9.32
CA CYS A 135 -6.42 -10.23 -8.97
C CYS A 135 -6.70 -11.04 -10.24
N GLU A 136 -6.19 -12.27 -10.28
CA GLU A 136 -6.62 -13.25 -11.27
C GLU A 136 -8.03 -13.72 -10.89
N ASP A 137 -8.91 -13.89 -11.88
CA ASP A 137 -10.26 -14.44 -11.70
C ASP A 137 -10.21 -15.95 -11.37
#